data_AF-A0A1S1MRS3-F1
#
_entry.id   AF-A0A1S1MRS3-F1
#
_cell.length_a   1.000
_cell.length_b   1.000
_cell.length_c   1.000
_cell.angle_alpha   90.00
_cell.angle_beta   90.00
_cell.angle_gamma   90.00
#
_symmetry.space_group_name_H-M   'P 1'
#
loop_
_entity.id
_entity.type
_entity.pdbx_description
1 polymer ?
#
loop_
_entity_poly.entity_id
_entity_poly.type
_entity_poly.pdbx_seq_one_letter_code
_entity_poly.pdbx_strand_id
1 'polypeptide(L)'
;MRLKRILVLIGLLSVGTGCSVVGKISEATLEAGTIGWQLQPVSVRTSYPEFIQKVYFTAELFTSETTDWEIYLVTKEPLPDQPDNAYIELSYQKGDEMVAGQFPLTLVSQHLEDSTTAYRYKYKLDKQAQAFFSEGMQQRLSRRAKTMRFNYLQPLFYSQATQQQITQMDAYVEYALLPDYGPLNLGEFMRKLSFLGDDDWVNFCLDSHYIYDKTSACGEVSINEQMGLSNSL
;
A
#
# COMPACT_ATOMS: atom_id res chain seq x y z
N MET A 1 7.97 51.73 15.38
CA MET A 1 7.24 50.81 14.47
C MET A 1 8.09 49.69 13.86
N ARG A 2 9.38 49.89 13.53
CA ARG A 2 10.25 48.84 12.91
C ARG A 2 10.51 47.61 13.80
N LEU A 3 10.73 47.79 15.11
CA LEU A 3 11.03 46.70 16.04
C LEU A 3 9.86 45.69 16.19
N LYS A 4 8.61 46.19 16.22
CA LYS A 4 7.40 45.34 16.27
C LYS A 4 7.25 44.49 15.00
N ARG A 5 7.58 45.03 13.82
CA ARG A 5 7.57 44.27 12.56
C ARG A 5 8.64 43.18 12.53
N ILE A 6 9.83 43.46 13.07
CA ILE A 6 10.92 42.48 13.15
C ILE A 6 10.58 41.33 14.10
N LEU A 7 10.00 41.61 15.28
CA LEU A 7 9.58 40.58 16.23
C LEU A 7 8.45 39.70 15.68
N VAL A 8 7.51 40.27 14.94
CA VAL A 8 6.45 39.50 14.26
C VAL A 8 7.03 38.60 13.15
N LEU A 9 8.00 39.09 12.38
CA LEU A 9 8.72 38.31 11.36
C LEU A 9 9.52 37.15 11.98
N ILE A 10 10.22 37.38 13.08
CA ILE A 10 10.95 36.34 13.81
C ILE A 10 9.95 35.31 14.38
N GLY A 11 8.85 35.75 14.98
CA GLY A 11 7.79 34.87 15.47
C GLY A 11 7.18 33.99 14.36
N LEU A 12 6.92 34.57 13.18
CA LEU A 12 6.43 33.83 12.01
C LEU A 12 7.46 32.83 11.46
N LEU A 13 8.76 33.16 11.47
CA LEU A 13 9.85 32.26 11.08
C LEU A 13 10.00 31.07 12.05
N SER A 14 9.82 31.29 13.36
CA SER A 14 9.87 30.22 14.37
C SER A 14 8.68 29.25 14.25
N VAL A 15 7.49 29.76 13.93
CA VAL A 15 6.29 28.92 13.74
C VAL A 15 6.38 28.14 12.42
N GLY A 16 6.92 28.74 11.35
CA GLY A 16 7.11 28.07 10.06
C GLY A 16 8.15 26.94 10.08
N THR A 17 9.19 27.07 10.91
CA THR A 17 10.22 26.02 11.10
C THR A 17 9.77 24.90 12.05
N GLY A 18 8.94 25.20 13.04
CA GLY A 18 8.41 24.21 13.98
C GLY A 18 7.65 23.05 13.33
N CYS A 19 6.89 23.31 12.26
CA CYS A 19 6.17 22.25 11.53
C CYS A 19 7.08 21.28 10.77
N SER A 20 8.33 21.66 10.45
CA SER A 20 9.31 20.80 9.78
C SER A 20 10.10 19.95 10.79
N VAL A 21 10.41 20.51 11.95
CA VAL A 21 11.15 19.83 13.03
C VAL A 21 10.33 18.68 13.64
N VAL A 22 9.01 18.86 13.80
CA VAL A 22 8.13 17.82 14.36
C VAL A 22 8.10 16.55 13.48
N GLY A 23 8.07 16.71 12.16
CA GLY A 23 8.07 15.57 11.23
C GLY A 23 9.34 14.72 11.37
N LYS A 24 10.51 15.37 11.40
CA LYS A 24 11.80 14.69 11.56
C LYS A 24 11.97 13.98 12.91
N ILE A 25 11.46 14.57 13.99
CA ILE A 25 11.47 13.91 15.31
C ILE A 25 10.55 12.69 15.31
N SER A 26 9.38 12.78 14.68
CA SER A 26 8.45 11.65 14.55
C SER A 26 9.05 10.50 13.74
N GLU A 27 9.74 10.82 12.65
CA GLU A 27 10.46 9.87 11.80
C GLU A 27 11.55 9.13 12.58
N ALA A 28 12.46 9.86 13.23
CA ALA A 28 13.52 9.26 14.02
C ALA A 28 12.99 8.40 15.19
N THR A 29 11.87 8.81 15.81
CA THR A 29 11.22 8.04 16.87
C THR A 29 10.60 6.76 16.33
N LEU A 30 9.98 6.83 15.14
CA LEU A 30 9.43 5.68 14.45
C LEU A 30 10.53 4.68 14.11
N GLU A 31 11.59 5.13 13.44
CA GLU A 31 12.75 4.31 13.08
C GLU A 31 13.37 3.62 14.30
N ALA A 32 13.62 4.36 15.38
CA ALA A 32 14.18 3.80 16.61
C ALA A 32 13.27 2.73 17.24
N GLY A 33 11.95 2.98 17.24
CA GLY A 33 10.97 2.02 17.72
C GLY A 33 10.91 0.76 16.85
N THR A 34 10.95 0.92 15.53
CA THR A 34 10.97 -0.15 14.55
C THR A 34 12.20 -1.04 14.71
N ILE A 35 13.40 -0.45 14.82
CA ILE A 35 14.64 -1.21 15.01
C ILE A 35 14.57 -2.02 16.31
N GLY A 36 14.12 -1.40 17.40
CA GLY A 36 13.96 -2.09 18.68
C GLY A 36 12.99 -3.27 18.62
N TRP A 37 11.96 -3.19 17.78
CA TRP A 37 11.02 -4.28 17.52
C TRP A 37 11.64 -5.39 16.65
N GLN A 38 12.31 -5.04 15.55
CA GLN A 38 12.96 -5.99 14.64
C GLN A 38 14.05 -6.84 15.30
N LEU A 39 14.74 -6.28 16.29
CA LEU A 39 15.75 -7.01 17.08
C LEU A 39 15.14 -8.12 17.97
N GLN A 40 13.83 -8.15 18.14
CA GLN A 40 13.16 -9.18 18.95
C GLN A 40 12.91 -10.45 18.15
N PRO A 41 13.08 -11.64 18.77
CA PRO A 41 12.71 -12.90 18.13
C PRO A 41 11.24 -12.89 17.68
N VAL A 42 10.95 -13.56 16.56
CA VAL A 42 9.58 -13.68 16.02
C VAL A 42 8.61 -14.19 17.09
N SER A 43 9.01 -15.19 17.90
CA SER A 43 8.19 -15.74 18.98
C SER A 43 7.75 -14.70 20.01
N VAL A 44 8.63 -13.72 20.31
CA VAL A 44 8.33 -12.62 21.22
C VAL A 44 7.37 -11.64 20.54
N ARG A 45 7.66 -11.24 19.28
CA ARG A 45 6.79 -10.34 18.50
C ARG A 45 5.37 -10.87 18.37
N THR A 46 5.19 -12.17 18.13
CA THR A 46 3.88 -12.82 18.01
C THR A 46 3.14 -12.98 19.34
N SER A 47 3.82 -12.85 20.48
CA SER A 47 3.21 -12.95 21.81
C SER A 47 2.51 -11.66 22.28
N TYR A 48 2.84 -10.53 21.65
CA TYR A 48 2.21 -9.25 21.97
C TYR A 48 0.73 -9.21 21.55
N PRO A 49 -0.11 -8.39 22.20
CA PRO A 49 -1.47 -8.11 21.73
C PRO A 49 -1.52 -7.66 20.27
N GLU A 50 -2.58 -8.04 19.57
CA GLU A 50 -2.75 -7.80 18.12
C GLU A 50 -2.57 -6.33 17.74
N PHE A 51 -3.12 -5.39 18.54
CA PHE A 51 -2.98 -3.96 18.26
C PHE A 51 -1.52 -3.48 18.27
N ILE A 52 -0.67 -4.05 19.12
CA ILE A 52 0.77 -3.75 19.16
C ILE A 52 1.44 -4.29 17.91
N GLN A 53 1.12 -5.53 17.52
CA GLN A 53 1.64 -6.12 16.29
C GLN A 53 1.29 -5.27 15.06
N LYS A 54 0.05 -4.77 14.96
CA LYS A 54 -0.39 -3.89 13.86
C LYS A 54 0.38 -2.57 13.82
N VAL A 55 0.60 -1.94 14.98
CA VAL A 55 1.36 -0.70 15.08
C VAL A 55 2.79 -0.90 14.58
N TYR A 56 3.46 -1.96 15.03
CA TYR A 56 4.84 -2.21 14.61
C TYR A 56 4.96 -2.72 13.17
N PHE A 57 4.03 -3.56 12.69
CA PHE A 57 3.98 -3.91 11.26
C PHE A 57 3.86 -2.67 10.38
N THR A 58 2.97 -1.74 10.76
CA THR A 58 2.79 -0.47 10.06
C THR A 58 4.06 0.39 10.11
N ALA A 59 4.70 0.46 11.28
CA ALA A 59 5.93 1.21 11.46
C ALA A 59 7.08 0.65 10.61
N GLU A 60 7.27 -0.67 10.62
CA GLU A 60 8.23 -1.38 9.78
C GLU A 60 7.99 -1.09 8.31
N LEU A 61 6.74 -1.15 7.85
CA LEU A 61 6.38 -0.87 6.47
C LEU A 61 6.72 0.58 6.07
N PHE A 62 6.46 1.55 6.95
CA PHE A 62 6.75 2.97 6.67
C PHE A 62 8.24 3.28 6.59
N THR A 63 9.08 2.50 7.28
CA THR A 63 10.54 2.66 7.28
C THR A 63 11.25 1.69 6.33
N SER A 64 10.50 0.84 5.62
CA SER A 64 11.07 -0.16 4.70
C SER A 64 11.48 0.46 3.36
N GLU A 65 12.44 -0.18 2.70
CA GLU A 65 12.80 0.16 1.32
C GLU A 65 11.82 -0.50 0.34
N THR A 66 11.19 0.28 -0.53
CA THR A 66 10.23 -0.22 -1.53
C THR A 66 10.88 -1.16 -2.53
N THR A 67 12.20 -1.11 -2.69
CA THR A 67 12.96 -2.03 -3.54
C THR A 67 13.04 -3.45 -2.98
N ASP A 68 12.82 -3.60 -1.68
CA ASP A 68 12.74 -4.91 -1.02
C ASP A 68 11.33 -5.51 -1.10
N TRP A 69 10.33 -4.71 -1.46
CA TRP A 69 8.96 -5.17 -1.55
C TRP A 69 8.77 -6.17 -2.68
N GLU A 70 8.15 -7.30 -2.34
CA GLU A 70 7.79 -8.33 -3.28
C GLU A 70 6.27 -8.39 -3.40
N ILE A 71 5.80 -8.21 -4.62
CA ILE A 71 4.38 -8.27 -4.95
C ILE A 71 4.19 -9.50 -5.83
N TYR A 72 3.35 -10.41 -5.38
CA TYR A 72 3.05 -11.63 -6.09
C TYR A 72 1.69 -11.52 -6.74
N LEU A 73 1.65 -11.70 -8.06
CA LEU A 73 0.43 -11.93 -8.79
C LEU A 73 0.25 -13.43 -8.97
N VAL A 74 -0.87 -13.96 -8.50
CA VAL A 74 -1.21 -15.38 -8.61
C VAL A 74 -2.42 -15.54 -9.51
N THR A 75 -2.30 -16.40 -10.53
CA THR A 75 -3.33 -16.62 -11.54
C THR A 75 -3.55 -18.12 -11.78
N LYS A 76 -4.76 -18.50 -12.19
CA LYS A 76 -5.07 -19.90 -12.57
C LYS A 76 -4.55 -20.27 -13.95
N GLU A 77 -4.46 -19.29 -14.84
CA GLU A 77 -3.99 -19.42 -16.21
C GLU A 77 -2.72 -18.58 -16.41
N PRO A 78 -1.84 -18.91 -17.37
CA PRO A 78 -0.68 -18.08 -17.63
C PRO A 78 -1.11 -16.69 -18.08
N LEU A 79 -0.35 -15.66 -17.68
CA LEU A 79 -0.59 -14.31 -18.16
C LEU A 79 -0.37 -14.27 -19.68
N PRO A 80 -1.22 -13.53 -20.41
CA PRO A 80 -0.99 -13.30 -21.83
C PRO A 80 0.30 -12.50 -22.04
N ASP A 81 0.76 -12.45 -23.29
CA ASP A 81 2.03 -11.85 -23.72
C ASP A 81 2.44 -10.59 -22.91
N GLN A 82 3.72 -10.55 -22.53
CA GLN A 82 4.40 -9.46 -21.79
C GLN A 82 4.11 -9.34 -20.28
N PRO A 83 4.33 -10.40 -19.46
CA PRO A 83 4.24 -10.29 -18.00
C PRO A 83 5.28 -9.33 -17.41
N ASP A 84 6.30 -8.97 -18.17
CA ASP A 84 7.35 -7.99 -17.85
C ASP A 84 6.92 -6.52 -18.05
N ASN A 85 5.78 -6.27 -18.70
CA ASN A 85 5.28 -4.92 -18.98
C ASN A 85 4.23 -4.46 -17.94
N ALA A 86 4.62 -4.55 -16.67
CA ALA A 86 3.78 -4.22 -15.52
C ALA A 86 4.23 -2.93 -14.82
N TYR A 87 3.30 -2.25 -14.18
CA TYR A 87 3.53 -1.07 -13.35
C TYR A 87 2.68 -1.13 -12.08
N ILE A 88 2.93 -0.23 -11.14
CA ILE A 88 2.12 -0.03 -9.95
C ILE A 88 1.82 1.46 -9.78
N GLU A 89 0.62 1.75 -9.28
CA GLU A 89 0.24 3.10 -8.87
C GLU A 89 0.48 3.27 -7.38
N LEU A 90 1.39 4.16 -7.03
CA LEU A 90 1.53 4.63 -5.65
C LEU A 90 0.77 5.94 -5.51
N SER A 91 0.02 6.08 -4.41
CA SER A 91 -0.68 7.33 -4.14
C SER A 91 -0.79 7.65 -2.66
N TYR A 92 -0.80 8.95 -2.37
CA TYR A 92 -0.93 9.49 -1.03
C TYR A 92 -1.74 10.79 -1.04
N GLN A 93 -2.42 11.06 0.07
CA GLN A 93 -3.24 12.25 0.22
C GLN A 93 -2.41 13.41 0.74
N LYS A 94 -2.28 14.51 -0.01
CA LYS A 94 -1.59 15.74 0.38
C LYS A 94 -2.61 16.86 0.54
N GLY A 95 -2.93 17.24 1.78
CA GLY A 95 -4.10 18.10 2.04
C GLY A 95 -5.40 17.41 1.60
N ASP A 96 -6.11 18.02 0.65
CA ASP A 96 -7.35 17.47 0.07
C ASP A 96 -7.14 16.84 -1.32
N GLU A 97 -5.92 16.86 -1.84
CA GLU A 97 -5.59 16.30 -3.15
C GLU A 97 -4.96 14.91 -3.03
N MET A 98 -5.32 14.01 -3.94
CA MET A 98 -4.63 12.74 -4.13
C MET A 98 -3.47 12.93 -5.11
N VAL A 99 -2.25 12.72 -4.63
CA VAL A 99 -1.06 12.67 -5.47
C VAL A 99 -0.83 11.22 -5.84
N ALA A 100 -0.71 10.92 -7.13
CA ALA A 100 -0.46 9.58 -7.66
C ALA A 100 0.71 9.59 -8.64
N GLY A 101 1.44 8.47 -8.68
CA GLY A 101 2.52 8.22 -9.64
C GLY A 101 2.49 6.77 -10.09
N GLN A 102 2.87 6.55 -11.35
CA GLN A 102 3.02 5.22 -11.94
C GLN A 102 4.49 4.84 -11.95
N PHE A 103 4.79 3.65 -11.45
CA PHE A 103 6.15 3.15 -11.32
C PHE A 103 6.27 1.77 -11.96
N PRO A 104 7.28 1.52 -12.81
CA PRO A 104 7.44 0.22 -13.45
C PRO A 104 7.74 -0.87 -12.41
N LEU A 105 7.20 -2.06 -12.66
CA LEU A 105 7.50 -3.27 -11.91
C LEU A 105 8.48 -4.14 -12.71
N THR A 106 9.52 -4.63 -12.05
CA THR A 106 10.44 -5.60 -12.64
C THR A 106 9.96 -7.01 -12.30
N LEU A 107 9.72 -7.83 -13.33
CA LEU A 107 9.46 -9.26 -13.15
C LEU A 107 10.76 -9.96 -12.73
N VAL A 108 10.76 -10.52 -11.52
CA VAL A 108 11.92 -11.24 -10.94
C VAL A 108 11.88 -12.72 -11.27
N SER A 109 10.69 -13.33 -11.18
CA SER A 109 10.51 -14.75 -11.46
C SER A 109 9.08 -15.07 -11.83
N GLN A 110 8.90 -16.10 -12.64
CA GLN A 110 7.62 -16.73 -12.92
C GLN A 110 7.78 -18.25 -12.73
N HIS A 111 6.82 -18.89 -12.07
CA HIS A 111 6.78 -20.34 -11.95
C HIS A 111 5.35 -20.85 -11.82
N LEU A 112 5.14 -22.10 -12.21
CA LEU A 112 3.94 -22.85 -11.88
C LEU A 112 4.16 -23.50 -10.50
N GLU A 113 3.23 -23.28 -9.59
CA GLU A 113 3.27 -23.85 -8.25
C GLU A 113 2.61 -25.23 -8.28
N ASP A 114 3.42 -26.28 -8.10
CA ASP A 114 3.00 -27.67 -8.31
C ASP A 114 1.84 -28.10 -7.40
N SER A 115 1.73 -27.53 -6.20
CA SER A 115 0.70 -27.90 -5.22
C SER A 115 -0.68 -27.35 -5.55
N THR A 116 -0.75 -26.19 -6.21
CA THR A 116 -1.98 -25.44 -6.47
C THR A 116 -2.31 -25.36 -7.95
N THR A 117 -1.40 -25.78 -8.83
CA THR A 117 -1.46 -25.56 -10.28
C THR A 117 -1.70 -24.09 -10.63
N ALA A 118 -1.19 -23.17 -9.80
CA ALA A 118 -1.31 -21.74 -10.00
C ALA A 118 -0.02 -21.16 -10.55
N TYR A 119 -0.12 -20.17 -11.45
CA TYR A 119 1.02 -19.41 -11.95
C TYR A 119 1.30 -18.27 -10.99
N ARG A 120 2.56 -18.16 -10.55
CA ARG A 120 3.01 -17.16 -9.59
C ARG A 120 4.08 -16.26 -10.21
N TYR A 121 3.74 -14.98 -10.35
CA TYR A 121 4.61 -13.93 -10.88
C TYR A 121 5.09 -13.04 -9.74
N LYS A 122 6.41 -12.92 -9.60
CA LYS A 122 7.03 -12.11 -8.55
C LYS A 122 7.54 -10.81 -9.15
N TYR A 123 7.04 -9.70 -8.63
CA TYR A 123 7.41 -8.36 -9.03
C TYR A 123 8.14 -7.62 -7.91
N LYS A 124 9.05 -6.72 -8.31
CA LYS A 124 9.69 -5.72 -7.44
C LYS A 124 9.57 -4.32 -8.03
N LEU A 125 9.49 -3.32 -7.17
CA LEU A 125 9.53 -1.93 -7.61
C LEU A 125 10.96 -1.51 -7.96
N ASP A 126 11.10 -0.68 -9.00
CA ASP A 126 12.37 -0.02 -9.29
C ASP A 126 12.64 1.13 -8.30
N LYS A 127 13.90 1.57 -8.21
CA LYS A 127 14.39 2.60 -7.27
C LYS A 127 13.65 3.92 -7.36
N GLN A 128 13.02 4.23 -8.51
CA GLN A 128 12.26 5.46 -8.70
C GLN A 128 11.06 5.57 -7.74
N ALA A 129 10.46 4.43 -7.37
CA ALA A 129 9.35 4.38 -6.44
C ALA A 129 9.76 4.80 -5.01
N GLN A 130 11.01 4.54 -4.61
CA GLN A 130 11.51 4.84 -3.27
C GLN A 130 11.40 6.33 -2.95
N ALA A 131 11.74 7.20 -3.90
CA ALA A 131 11.69 8.64 -3.68
C ALA A 131 10.25 9.13 -3.46
N PHE A 132 9.31 8.66 -4.28
CA PHE A 132 7.89 8.99 -4.15
C PHE A 132 7.31 8.48 -2.83
N PHE A 133 7.62 7.23 -2.48
CA PHE A 133 7.20 6.63 -1.22
C PHE A 133 7.74 7.41 -0.01
N SER A 134 9.05 7.70 -0.01
CA SER A 134 9.71 8.45 1.07
C SER A 134 9.11 9.86 1.21
N GLU A 135 8.81 10.54 0.10
CA GLU A 135 8.11 11.83 0.15
C GLU A 135 6.72 11.67 0.80
N GLY A 136 5.91 10.73 0.33
CA GLY A 136 4.58 10.47 0.90
C GLY A 136 4.65 10.18 2.40
N MET A 137 5.65 9.42 2.84
CA MET A 137 5.87 9.09 4.25
C MET A 137 6.32 10.29 5.08
N GLN A 138 7.24 11.10 4.56
CA GLN A 138 7.62 12.34 5.21
C GLN A 138 6.44 13.29 5.38
N GLN A 139 5.57 13.41 4.36
CA GLN A 139 4.35 14.20 4.46
C GLN A 139 3.41 13.63 5.54
N ARG A 140 3.29 12.30 5.62
CA ARG A 140 2.45 11.65 6.64
C ARG A 140 2.97 11.91 8.06
N LEU A 141 4.26 11.70 8.29
CA LEU A 141 4.89 11.86 9.60
C LEU A 141 4.92 13.32 10.06
N SER A 142 5.01 14.27 9.11
CA SER A 142 4.82 15.69 9.38
C SER A 142 3.36 16.12 9.54
N ARG A 143 2.40 15.18 9.53
CA ARG A 143 0.94 15.41 9.62
C ARG A 143 0.39 16.27 8.48
N ARG A 144 1.06 16.29 7.34
CA ARG A 144 0.67 17.00 6.10
C ARG A 144 -0.02 16.08 5.10
N ALA A 145 0.14 14.78 5.25
CA ALA A 145 -0.64 13.77 4.55
C ALA A 145 -1.49 12.95 5.54
N LYS A 146 -2.75 12.70 5.18
CA LYS A 146 -3.68 11.93 6.00
C LYS A 146 -3.49 10.42 5.84
N THR A 147 -3.18 9.96 4.62
CA THR A 147 -3.07 8.52 4.32
C THR A 147 -2.21 8.23 3.08
N MET A 148 -1.63 7.03 3.06
CA MET A 148 -1.05 6.39 1.87
C MET A 148 -2.02 5.27 1.47
N ARG A 149 -2.33 5.13 0.18
CA ARG A 149 -3.30 4.14 -0.30
C ARG A 149 -2.65 2.77 -0.53
N PHE A 150 -2.30 2.09 0.56
CA PHE A 150 -1.72 0.75 0.50
C PHE A 150 -2.70 -0.32 0.00
N ASN A 151 -4.00 -0.09 0.13
CA ASN A 151 -5.06 -0.95 -0.39
C ASN A 151 -5.10 -1.03 -1.93
N TYR A 152 -4.37 -0.17 -2.66
CA TYR A 152 -4.29 -0.22 -4.13
C TYR A 152 -2.91 -0.60 -4.64
N LEU A 153 -2.07 -1.23 -3.79
CA LEU A 153 -0.83 -1.83 -4.27
C LEU A 153 -1.17 -3.04 -5.13
N GLN A 154 -1.29 -2.85 -6.43
CA GLN A 154 -1.65 -3.92 -7.35
C GLN A 154 -0.83 -3.78 -8.63
N PRO A 155 -0.34 -4.89 -9.22
CA PRO A 155 0.25 -4.84 -10.54
C PRO A 155 -0.79 -4.37 -11.55
N LEU A 156 -0.43 -3.49 -12.45
CA LEU A 156 -1.24 -3.05 -13.58
C LEU A 156 -0.42 -3.25 -14.85
N PHE A 157 -1.07 -3.36 -16.00
CA PHE A 157 -0.42 -3.69 -17.25
C PHE A 157 -0.74 -2.61 -18.28
N TYR A 158 0.26 -2.20 -19.07
CA TYR A 158 0.06 -1.20 -20.12
C TYR A 158 -0.82 -1.73 -21.27
N SER A 159 -0.89 -3.05 -21.42
CA SER A 159 -1.80 -3.73 -22.34
C SER A 159 -3.20 -3.81 -21.75
N GLN A 160 -4.16 -3.09 -22.36
CA GLN A 160 -5.58 -3.19 -21.99
C GLN A 160 -6.13 -4.62 -22.16
N ALA A 161 -5.64 -5.37 -23.15
CA ALA A 161 -6.04 -6.75 -23.37
C ALA A 161 -5.61 -7.65 -22.20
N THR A 162 -4.38 -7.49 -21.72
CA THR A 162 -3.86 -8.21 -20.55
C THR A 162 -4.68 -7.88 -19.30
N GLN A 163 -4.98 -6.60 -19.08
CA GLN A 163 -5.76 -6.16 -17.94
C GLN A 163 -7.19 -6.74 -17.93
N GLN A 164 -7.88 -6.74 -19.08
CA GLN A 164 -9.22 -7.30 -19.22
C GLN A 164 -9.25 -8.82 -18.97
N GLN A 165 -8.23 -9.54 -19.44
CA GLN A 165 -8.13 -10.99 -19.22
C GLN A 165 -7.89 -11.32 -17.74
N ILE A 166 -7.00 -10.58 -17.07
CA ILE A 166 -6.72 -10.76 -15.64
C ILE A 166 -7.99 -10.63 -14.78
N THR A 167 -8.84 -9.64 -15.06
CA THR A 167 -10.11 -9.46 -14.33
C THR A 167 -11.03 -10.70 -14.44
N GLN A 168 -10.87 -11.52 -15.47
CA GLN A 168 -11.67 -12.74 -15.68
C GLN A 168 -11.03 -14.02 -15.09
N MET A 169 -9.77 -13.96 -14.64
CA MET A 169 -8.96 -15.14 -14.28
C MET A 169 -9.02 -15.53 -12.80
N ASP A 170 -9.90 -14.92 -11.99
CA ASP A 170 -9.89 -15.01 -10.52
C ASP A 170 -8.48 -14.76 -9.94
N ALA A 171 -7.76 -13.82 -10.53
CA ALA A 171 -6.39 -13.49 -10.14
C ALA A 171 -6.37 -12.74 -8.80
N TYR A 172 -5.40 -13.02 -7.94
CA TYR A 172 -5.24 -12.34 -6.66
C TYR A 172 -3.79 -11.88 -6.42
N VAL A 173 -3.63 -10.95 -5.48
CA VAL A 173 -2.34 -10.37 -5.11
C VAL A 173 -1.95 -10.77 -3.69
N GLU A 174 -0.70 -11.16 -3.53
CA GLU A 174 -0.06 -11.34 -2.22
C GLU A 174 1.11 -10.37 -2.04
N TYR A 175 1.33 -9.99 -0.78
CA TYR A 175 2.21 -8.93 -0.37
C TYR A 175 3.28 -9.48 0.58
N ALA A 176 4.53 -9.54 0.12
CA ALA A 176 5.68 -9.72 1.01
C ALA A 176 6.50 -8.42 1.02
N LEU A 177 5.95 -7.41 1.68
CA LEU A 177 6.58 -6.09 1.79
C LEU A 177 7.62 -6.03 2.92
N LEU A 178 7.51 -6.96 3.87
CA LEU A 178 8.43 -7.11 5.00
C LEU A 178 8.87 -8.59 5.07
N PRO A 179 10.19 -8.89 4.94
CA PRO A 179 10.68 -10.27 4.81
C PRO A 179 10.24 -11.22 5.94
N ASP A 180 10.20 -10.72 7.17
CA ASP A 180 9.89 -11.53 8.36
C ASP A 180 8.43 -12.01 8.44
N TYR A 181 7.52 -11.36 7.71
CA TYR A 181 6.08 -11.66 7.78
C TYR A 181 5.64 -12.61 6.66
N GLY A 182 6.49 -12.86 5.66
CA GLY A 182 6.16 -13.64 4.48
C GLY A 182 5.08 -12.99 3.60
N PRO A 183 4.63 -13.69 2.55
CA PRO A 183 3.51 -13.26 1.72
C PRO A 183 2.20 -13.24 2.52
N LEU A 184 1.48 -12.14 2.43
CA LEU A 184 0.15 -11.94 3.01
C LEU A 184 -0.85 -11.75 1.88
N ASN A 185 -2.01 -12.39 1.93
CA ASN A 185 -3.08 -12.02 1.01
C ASN A 185 -3.60 -10.59 1.30
N LEU A 186 -4.34 -10.01 0.36
CA LEU A 186 -4.90 -8.66 0.50
C LEU A 186 -5.62 -8.42 1.83
N GLY A 187 -6.50 -9.33 2.24
CA GLY A 187 -7.23 -9.17 3.50
C GLY A 187 -6.32 -9.23 4.74
N GLU A 188 -5.36 -10.15 4.79
CA GLU A 188 -4.38 -10.24 5.87
C GLU A 188 -3.50 -8.99 5.94
N PHE A 189 -3.02 -8.51 4.78
CA PHE A 189 -2.23 -7.30 4.66
C PHE A 189 -2.99 -6.09 5.19
N MET A 190 -4.21 -5.85 4.69
CA MET A 190 -5.03 -4.71 5.11
C MET A 190 -5.36 -4.75 6.60
N ARG A 191 -5.68 -5.93 7.18
CA ARG A 191 -5.97 -6.06 8.63
C ARG A 191 -4.75 -5.78 9.50
N LYS A 192 -3.52 -5.91 8.99
CA LYS A 192 -2.30 -5.56 9.72
C LYS A 192 -1.99 -4.07 9.74
N LEU A 193 -2.57 -3.28 8.83
CA LEU A 193 -2.38 -1.83 8.79
C LEU A 193 -3.17 -1.16 9.92
N SER A 194 -2.47 -0.52 10.86
CA SER A 194 -3.08 0.07 12.06
C SER A 194 -3.89 1.35 11.79
N PHE A 195 -3.77 1.91 10.59
CA PHE A 195 -4.33 3.21 10.23
C PHE A 195 -5.42 3.14 9.16
N LEU A 196 -5.74 1.94 8.68
CA LEU A 196 -6.83 1.74 7.76
C LEU A 196 -8.15 1.79 8.55
N GLY A 197 -8.96 2.81 8.31
CA GLY A 197 -10.25 2.97 8.98
C GLY A 197 -11.34 2.10 8.35
N ASP A 198 -12.46 1.93 9.06
CA ASP A 198 -13.61 1.18 8.56
C ASP A 198 -14.17 1.80 7.26
N ASP A 199 -14.19 3.13 7.15
CA ASP A 199 -14.63 3.82 5.94
C ASP A 199 -13.72 3.51 4.73
N ASP A 200 -12.40 3.48 4.92
CA ASP A 200 -11.45 3.12 3.87
C ASP A 200 -11.64 1.66 3.44
N TRP A 201 -11.98 0.78 4.38
CA TRP A 201 -12.31 -0.62 4.11
C TRP A 201 -13.56 -0.76 3.24
N VAL A 202 -14.64 -0.10 3.63
CA VAL A 202 -15.91 -0.12 2.89
C VAL A 202 -15.73 0.49 1.50
N ASN A 203 -15.06 1.64 1.40
CA ASN A 203 -14.78 2.28 0.13
C ASN A 203 -13.97 1.37 -0.79
N PHE A 204 -12.94 0.71 -0.26
CA PHE A 204 -12.14 -0.25 -1.02
C PHE A 204 -12.97 -1.41 -1.56
N CYS A 205 -13.87 -1.97 -0.75
CA CYS A 205 -14.72 -3.09 -1.16
C CYS A 205 -15.70 -2.72 -2.27
N LEU A 206 -16.10 -1.45 -2.37
CA LEU A 206 -17.01 -0.95 -3.41
C LEU A 206 -16.29 -0.41 -4.66
N ASP A 207 -14.99 -0.14 -4.60
CA ASP A 207 -14.25 0.52 -5.67
C ASP A 207 -13.88 -0.42 -6.83
N SER A 208 -14.26 -0.10 -8.07
CA SER A 208 -13.90 -0.91 -9.25
C SER A 208 -12.45 -0.73 -9.73
N HIS A 209 -11.69 0.21 -9.19
CA HIS A 209 -10.29 0.48 -9.57
C HIS A 209 -9.32 -0.63 -9.17
N TYR A 210 -9.66 -1.39 -8.13
CA TYR A 210 -8.90 -2.60 -7.78
C TYR A 210 -9.48 -3.81 -8.52
N ILE A 211 -8.69 -4.36 -9.45
CA ILE A 211 -9.17 -5.28 -10.49
C ILE A 211 -8.99 -6.76 -10.17
N TYR A 212 -8.33 -7.07 -9.07
CA TYR A 212 -8.06 -8.44 -8.62
C TYR A 212 -9.11 -8.91 -7.62
N ASP A 213 -9.13 -10.21 -7.35
CA ASP A 213 -9.98 -10.82 -6.35
C ASP A 213 -9.78 -10.15 -4.97
N LYS A 214 -10.91 -9.67 -4.42
CA LYS A 214 -10.99 -9.00 -3.12
C LYS A 214 -11.59 -9.87 -2.03
N THR A 215 -11.96 -11.12 -2.31
CA THR A 215 -12.71 -11.98 -1.39
C THR A 215 -12.00 -12.18 -0.06
N SER A 216 -10.66 -12.24 -0.04
CA SER A 216 -9.89 -12.31 1.22
C SER A 216 -10.08 -11.10 2.15
N ALA A 217 -10.36 -9.91 1.58
CA ALA A 217 -10.62 -8.67 2.31
C ALA A 217 -12.12 -8.45 2.55
N CYS A 218 -12.93 -8.58 1.51
CA CYS A 218 -14.33 -8.15 1.51
C CYS A 218 -15.34 -9.28 1.73
N GLY A 219 -14.89 -10.54 1.75
CA GLY A 219 -15.77 -11.71 1.70
C GLY A 219 -16.35 -11.93 0.30
N GLU A 220 -17.24 -12.91 0.17
CA GLU A 220 -18.03 -13.09 -1.07
C GLU A 220 -19.02 -11.93 -1.20
N VAL A 221 -18.71 -10.97 -2.06
CA VAL A 221 -19.61 -9.85 -2.36
C VAL A 221 -20.52 -10.26 -3.52
N SER A 222 -21.69 -10.81 -3.20
CA SER A 222 -22.75 -10.97 -4.20
C SER A 222 -23.37 -9.60 -4.49
N ILE A 223 -23.06 -9.02 -5.65
CA ILE A 223 -23.81 -7.86 -6.15
C ILE A 223 -25.21 -8.37 -6.50
N ASN A 224 -26.19 -8.11 -5.63
CA ASN A 224 -27.59 -8.20 -6.01
C ASN A 224 -27.84 -7.09 -7.02
N GLU A 225 -27.65 -7.39 -8.31
CA GLU A 225 -28.29 -6.60 -9.35
C GLU A 225 -29.79 -6.68 -9.08
N GLN A 226 -30.35 -5.60 -8.52
CA GLN A 226 -31.78 -5.38 -8.65
C GLN A 226 -32.04 -5.34 -10.15
N MET A 227 -32.55 -6.46 -10.68
CA MET A 227 -33.14 -6.53 -12.01
C MET A 227 -34.03 -5.32 -12.17
N GLY A 228 -33.57 -4.36 -12.95
CA GLY A 228 -34.43 -3.33 -13.49
C GLY A 228 -35.55 -4.07 -14.17
N LEU A 229 -36.76 -3.94 -13.63
CA LEU A 229 -37.99 -4.30 -14.31
C LEU A 229 -38.11 -3.37 -15.53
N SER A 230 -37.36 -3.69 -16.59
CA SER A 230 -37.84 -3.48 -17.94
C SER A 230 -38.96 -4.50 -18.14
N ASN A 231 -40.19 -4.07 -17.96
CA ASN A 231 -41.30 -4.62 -18.73
C ASN A 231 -42.17 -3.44 -19.16
N SER A 232 -41.79 -2.90 -20.30
CA SER A 232 -42.71 -2.42 -21.32
C SER A 232 -43.87 -3.40 -21.51
N LEU A 233 -45.09 -2.93 -21.22
CA LEU A 233 -46.31 -3.06 -22.02
C LEU A 233 -47.38 -2.10 -21.48
#